data_AF-A0A0F9JX75-F1
#
_entry.id   AF-A0A0F9JX75-F1
#
_cell.length_a   1.000
_cell.length_b   1.000
_cell.length_c   1.000
_cell.angle_alpha   90.00
_cell.angle_beta   90.00
_cell.angle_gamma   90.00
#
_symmetry.space_group_name_H-M   'P 1'
#
loop_
_entity.id
_entity.type
_entity.pdbx_description
1 polymer ?
#
loop_
_entity_poly.entity_id
_entity_poly.type
_entity_poly.pdbx_seq_one_letter_code
_entity_poly.pdbx_strand_id
1 'polypeptide(L)'
;MEITEFQPKTVASWALPMDEIRILPIGDIQYGAQGCDLERLKLHIDWGVKNNCYFLGMGDYLDVASPSNRRMLSQVTLYDSVREMMDNKMEDELKSLLHILAPTKGRWLGLVSGHHYWEFGDGTTTDT
;
A
#
# COMPACT_ATOMS: atom_id res chain seq x y z
N MET A 1 -4.15 2.39 -23.23
CA MET A 1 -3.84 0.95 -23.21
C MET A 1 -5.09 0.25 -22.74
N GLU A 2 -5.91 -0.27 -23.65
CA GLU A 2 -7.06 -1.10 -23.27
C GLU A 2 -6.53 -2.43 -22.75
N ILE A 3 -6.93 -2.82 -21.54
CA ILE A 3 -6.73 -4.19 -21.07
C ILE A 3 -7.72 -5.05 -21.84
N THR A 4 -7.24 -5.73 -22.87
CA THR A 4 -7.94 -6.87 -23.45
C THR A 4 -8.08 -7.92 -22.35
N GLU A 5 -9.32 -8.33 -22.12
CA GLU A 5 -9.73 -9.26 -21.07
C GLU A 5 -8.84 -10.52 -21.08
N PHE A 6 -7.90 -10.60 -20.14
CA PHE A 6 -7.01 -11.74 -20.00
C PHE A 6 -7.65 -12.76 -19.08
N GLN A 7 -8.04 -13.91 -19.61
CA GLN A 7 -8.46 -15.04 -18.80
C GLN A 7 -7.28 -15.97 -18.53
N PRO A 8 -6.75 -16.02 -17.29
CA PRO A 8 -5.65 -16.90 -16.95
C PRO A 8 -6.11 -18.36 -17.02
N LYS A 9 -5.30 -19.20 -17.67
CA LYS A 9 -5.51 -20.64 -17.66
C LYS A 9 -5.06 -21.19 -16.31
N THR A 10 -6.02 -21.50 -15.44
CA THR A 10 -5.73 -22.09 -14.14
C THR A 10 -5.36 -23.57 -14.30
N VAL A 11 -4.43 -24.03 -13.49
CA VAL A 11 -4.12 -25.46 -13.32
C VAL A 11 -4.38 -25.81 -11.88
N ALA A 12 -4.79 -27.05 -11.60
CA ALA A 12 -4.79 -27.55 -10.23
C ALA A 12 -3.38 -27.36 -9.65
N SER A 13 -3.28 -26.89 -8.40
CA SER A 13 -1.99 -26.87 -7.72
C SER A 13 -1.40 -28.28 -7.80
N TRP A 14 -0.07 -28.38 -7.91
CA TRP A 14 0.58 -29.69 -7.80
C TRP A 14 0.03 -30.35 -6.54
N ALA A 15 -0.29 -31.65 -6.61
CA ALA A 15 -0.92 -32.42 -5.54
C ALA A 15 0.01 -32.58 -4.32
N LEU A 16 0.36 -31.45 -3.73
CA LEU A 16 1.04 -31.32 -2.47
C LEU A 16 -0.01 -31.55 -1.38
N PRO A 17 0.33 -32.25 -0.28
CA PRO A 17 -0.61 -32.56 0.79
C PRO A 17 -0.98 -31.33 1.66
N MET A 18 -0.78 -30.12 1.13
CA MET A 18 -0.97 -28.86 1.82
C MET A 18 -2.26 -28.20 1.31
N ASP A 19 -2.96 -27.52 2.21
CA ASP A 19 -4.08 -26.67 1.81
C ASP A 19 -3.59 -25.55 0.89
N GLU A 20 -4.36 -25.26 -0.16
CA GLU A 20 -4.06 -24.15 -1.06
C GLU A 20 -4.14 -22.82 -0.29
N ILE A 21 -3.04 -22.07 -0.32
CA ILE A 21 -2.97 -20.73 0.28
C ILE A 21 -3.02 -19.70 -0.85
N ARG A 22 -3.94 -18.73 -0.73
CA ARG A 22 -4.03 -17.60 -1.64
C ARG A 22 -3.36 -16.39 -1.03
N ILE A 23 -2.47 -15.78 -1.79
CA ILE A 23 -1.77 -14.56 -1.40
C ILE A 23 -2.22 -13.46 -2.36
N LEU A 24 -2.61 -12.32 -1.79
CA LEU A 24 -3.00 -11.11 -2.49
C LEU A 24 -1.94 -10.02 -2.22
N PRO A 25 -1.05 -9.75 -3.19
CA PRO A 25 -0.13 -8.63 -3.10
C PRO A 25 -0.90 -7.32 -3.17
N ILE A 26 -0.61 -6.39 -2.27
CA ILE A 26 -1.16 -5.03 -2.26
C ILE A 26 0.01 -4.05 -2.16
N GLY A 27 0.13 -3.15 -3.13
CA GLY A 27 1.04 -2.00 -3.11
C GLY A 27 0.67 -1.05 -4.22
N ASP A 28 1.49 -0.02 -4.44
CA ASP A 28 1.20 1.05 -5.41
C ASP A 28 -0.22 1.61 -5.24
N ILE A 29 -0.68 1.70 -4.00
CA ILE A 29 -1.98 2.30 -3.69
C ILE A 29 -1.89 3.80 -4.01
N GLN A 30 -0.76 4.42 -3.66
CA GLN A 30 -0.50 5.83 -3.92
C GLN A 30 -1.68 6.70 -3.47
N TYR A 31 -2.16 6.44 -2.25
CA TYR A 31 -3.29 7.13 -1.66
C TYR A 31 -3.02 8.64 -1.59
N GLY A 32 -3.99 9.44 -2.06
CA GLY A 32 -3.84 10.89 -2.25
C GLY A 32 -3.55 11.31 -3.69
N ALA A 33 -3.09 10.41 -4.56
CA ALA A 33 -2.92 10.70 -5.98
C ALA A 33 -4.28 10.88 -6.68
N GLN A 34 -4.35 11.80 -7.65
CA GLN A 34 -5.58 12.05 -8.43
C GLN A 34 -6.08 10.78 -9.17
N GLY A 35 -5.16 9.87 -9.51
CA GLY A 35 -5.46 8.60 -10.18
C GLY A 35 -5.78 7.43 -9.25
N CYS A 36 -5.78 7.62 -7.93
CA CYS A 36 -6.02 6.55 -6.96
C CYS A 36 -7.48 6.07 -7.00
N ASP A 37 -7.69 4.82 -7.42
CA ASP A 37 -9.02 4.20 -7.47
C ASP A 37 -9.34 3.45 -6.18
N LEU A 38 -9.90 4.18 -5.21
CA LEU A 38 -10.25 3.64 -3.89
C LEU A 38 -11.37 2.60 -3.94
N GLU A 39 -12.28 2.70 -4.91
CA GLU A 39 -13.37 1.74 -5.04
C GLU A 39 -12.84 0.40 -5.52
N ARG A 40 -11.90 0.41 -6.48
CA ARG A 40 -11.20 -0.81 -6.90
C ARG A 40 -10.38 -1.43 -5.78
N LEU A 41 -9.71 -0.62 -4.95
CA LEU A 41 -9.00 -1.11 -3.78
C LEU A 41 -9.95 -1.82 -2.80
N LYS A 42 -11.10 -1.21 -2.48
CA LYS A 42 -12.12 -1.83 -1.60
C LYS A 42 -12.63 -3.15 -2.17
N LEU A 43 -12.97 -3.17 -3.46
CA LEU A 43 -13.43 -4.39 -4.13
C LEU A 43 -12.36 -5.50 -4.09
N HIS A 44 -11.09 -5.13 -4.24
CA HIS A 44 -9.96 -6.06 -4.15
C HIS A 44 -9.82 -6.65 -2.74
N ILE A 45 -9.92 -5.80 -1.71
CA ILE A 45 -9.91 -6.21 -0.30
C ILE A 45 -11.08 -7.13 0.01
N ASP A 46 -12.30 -6.75 -0.38
CA ASP A 46 -13.52 -7.52 -0.14
C ASP A 46 -13.43 -8.91 -0.78
N TRP A 47 -12.90 -8.98 -2.01
CA TRP A 47 -12.64 -10.24 -2.68
C TRP A 47 -11.64 -11.10 -1.91
N GLY A 48 -10.52 -10.51 -1.47
CA GLY A 48 -9.50 -11.20 -0.68
C GLY A 48 -10.03 -11.74 0.66
N VAL A 49 -10.80 -10.91 1.39
CA VAL A 49 -11.40 -11.29 2.66
C VAL A 49 -12.39 -12.45 2.47
N LYS A 50 -13.27 -12.35 1.46
CA LYS A 50 -14.27 -13.38 1.11
C LYS A 50 -13.64 -14.71 0.70
N ASN A 51 -12.46 -14.69 0.08
CA ASN A 51 -11.77 -15.88 -0.42
C ASN A 51 -10.70 -16.42 0.54
N ASN A 52 -10.68 -15.95 1.80
CA ASN A 52 -9.71 -16.34 2.83
C ASN A 52 -8.23 -16.17 2.37
N CYS A 53 -7.96 -15.09 1.64
CA CYS A 53 -6.61 -14.77 1.22
C CYS A 53 -5.80 -14.17 2.38
N TYR A 54 -4.49 -14.40 2.33
CA TYR A 54 -3.50 -13.60 3.04
C TYR A 54 -3.05 -12.43 2.17
N PHE A 55 -2.56 -11.37 2.80
CA PHE A 55 -2.09 -10.17 2.13
C PHE A 55 -0.58 -10.03 2.25
N LEU A 56 0.07 -9.58 1.19
CA LEU A 56 1.48 -9.24 1.18
C LEU A 56 1.61 -7.76 0.79
N GLY A 57 2.17 -6.95 1.68
CA GLY A 57 2.37 -5.54 1.43
C GLY A 57 3.58 -5.31 0.55
N MET A 58 3.39 -4.60 -0.56
CA MET A 58 4.40 -4.35 -1.59
C MET A 58 4.97 -2.92 -1.56
N GLY A 59 4.50 -2.07 -0.64
CA GLY A 59 4.93 -0.68 -0.49
C GLY A 59 4.14 0.32 -1.35
N ASP A 60 4.55 1.59 -1.30
CA ASP A 60 3.94 2.70 -2.05
C ASP A 60 2.46 2.92 -1.72
N TYR A 61 2.19 2.98 -0.42
CA TYR A 61 0.83 3.13 0.11
C TYR A 61 0.28 4.55 0.01
N LEU A 62 1.11 5.55 0.29
CA LEU A 62 0.79 6.98 0.17
C LEU A 62 1.54 7.59 -1.02
N ASP A 63 0.94 8.58 -1.69
CA ASP A 63 1.61 9.37 -2.73
C ASP A 63 2.21 10.64 -2.13
N VAL A 64 3.41 10.53 -1.57
CA VAL A 64 4.05 11.68 -0.88
C VAL A 64 5.05 12.38 -1.78
N ALA A 65 6.09 11.65 -2.20
CA ALA A 65 7.09 12.17 -3.12
C ALA A 65 7.92 11.02 -3.70
N SER A 66 8.06 11.02 -5.02
CA SER A 66 9.06 10.20 -5.69
C SER A 66 10.47 10.50 -5.14
N PRO A 67 11.45 9.58 -5.28
CA PRO A 67 12.79 9.74 -4.72
C PRO A 67 13.46 11.06 -5.10
N SER A 68 13.18 11.56 -6.31
CA SER A 68 13.65 12.84 -6.84
C SER A 68 13.08 14.04 -6.05
N ASN A 69 11.77 14.07 -5.83
CA ASN A 69 11.11 15.13 -5.07
C ASN A 69 11.49 15.07 -3.59
N ARG A 70 11.67 13.87 -3.03
CA ARG A 70 12.08 13.71 -1.63
C ARG A 70 13.49 14.24 -1.38
N ARG A 71 14.42 14.00 -2.30
CA ARG A 71 15.75 14.60 -2.25
C ARG A 71 15.68 16.12 -2.28
N MET A 72 14.84 16.71 -3.12
CA MET A 72 14.64 18.16 -3.13
C MET A 72 14.04 18.67 -1.81
N LEU A 73 13.02 18.01 -1.28
CA LEU A 73 12.39 18.37 0.01
C LEU A 73 13.37 18.24 1.19
N SER A 74 14.25 17.25 1.18
CA SER A 74 15.31 17.08 2.20
C SER A 74 16.42 18.14 2.11
N GLN A 75 16.62 18.73 0.93
CA GLN A 75 17.62 19.78 0.69
C GLN A 75 17.09 21.18 0.99
N VAL A 76 15.77 21.36 0.96
CA VAL A 76 15.13 22.57 1.47
C VAL A 76 15.12 22.47 2.98
N THR A 77 15.75 23.42 3.67
CA THR A 77 15.62 23.58 5.12
C THR A 77 14.19 23.99 5.42
N LEU A 78 13.29 23.00 5.49
CA LEU A 78 11.93 23.22 5.96
C LEU A 78 12.04 23.63 7.42
N TYR A 79 11.39 24.75 7.78
CA TYR A 79 11.25 25.13 9.18
C TYR A 79 10.58 23.99 9.95
N ASP A 80 10.99 23.78 11.21
CA ASP A 80 10.48 22.68 12.04
C ASP A 80 8.95 22.61 12.07
N SER A 81 8.27 23.76 12.07
CA SER A 81 6.80 23.85 12.03
C SER A 81 6.18 23.32 10.73
N VAL A 82 6.86 23.48 9.60
CA VAL A 82 6.41 22.95 8.30
C VAL A 82 6.60 21.44 8.27
N ARG A 83 7.70 20.94 8.84
CA ARG A 83 7.95 19.49 8.94
C ARG A 83 6.91 18.82 9.83
N GLU A 84 6.62 19.38 11.00
CA GLU A 84 5.58 18.87 11.91
C GLU A 84 4.20 18.88 11.24
N MET A 85 3.87 19.93 10.47
CA MET A 85 2.63 19.98 9.71
C MET A 85 2.55 18.87 8.65
N MET A 86 3.66 18.56 7.97
CA MET A 86 3.72 17.47 7.00
C MET A 86 3.59 16.10 7.67
N ASP A 87 4.29 15.87 8.79
CA ASP A 87 4.21 14.62 9.56
C ASP A 87 2.76 14.35 10.00
N ASN A 88 2.10 15.35 10.60
CA ASN A 88 0.70 15.24 11.02
C ASN A 88 -0.23 14.93 9.82
N LYS A 89 -0.01 15.59 8.69
CA LYS A 89 -0.80 15.34 7.48
C LYS A 89 -0.61 13.92 6.95
N MET A 90 0.62 13.42 6.92
CA MET A 90 0.91 12.05 6.49
C MET A 90 0.32 11.02 7.45
N GLU A 91 0.32 11.30 8.75
CA GLU A 91 -0.31 10.44 9.74
C GLU A 91 -1.84 10.35 9.54
N ASP A 92 -2.50 11.48 9.22
CA ASP A 92 -3.94 11.51 8.94
C ASP A 92 -4.32 10.75 7.66
N GLU A 93 -3.52 10.88 6.59
CA GLU A 93 -3.67 10.12 5.34
C GLU A 93 -3.47 8.61 5.60
N LEU A 94 -2.42 8.26 6.36
CA LEU A 94 -2.14 6.88 6.74
C LEU A 94 -3.30 6.28 7.57
N LYS A 95 -3.84 7.01 8.56
CA LYS A 95 -5.02 6.59 9.33
C LYS A 95 -6.24 6.35 8.44
N SER A 96 -6.44 7.22 7.44
CA SER A 96 -7.54 7.10 6.49
C SER A 96 -7.39 5.84 5.62
N LEU A 97 -6.18 5.56 5.15
CA LEU A 97 -5.88 4.33 4.43
C LEU A 97 -6.03 3.09 5.32
N LEU A 98 -5.54 3.12 6.55
CA LEU A 98 -5.68 2.02 7.51
C LEU A 98 -7.15 1.70 7.81
N HIS A 99 -8.04 2.70 7.79
CA HIS A 99 -9.47 2.46 7.91
C HIS A 99 -10.03 1.65 6.73
N ILE A 100 -9.59 1.93 5.51
CA ILE A 100 -9.95 1.15 4.30
C ILE A 100 -9.39 -0.27 4.40
N LEU A 101 -8.16 -0.42 4.90
CA LEU A 101 -7.48 -1.71 5.05
C LEU A 101 -7.97 -2.51 6.27
N ALA A 102 -8.77 -1.92 7.17
CA ALA A 102 -9.20 -2.55 8.43
C ALA A 102 -9.75 -3.99 8.30
N PRO A 103 -10.52 -4.35 7.25
CA PRO A 103 -11.00 -5.73 7.05
C PRO A 103 -9.90 -6.79 6.90
N THR A 104 -8.67 -6.38 6.57
CA THR A 104 -7.52 -7.27 6.35
C THR A 104 -6.73 -7.59 7.62
N LYS A 105 -7.12 -7.02 8.78
CA LYS A 105 -6.39 -7.18 10.05
C LYS A 105 -6.21 -8.65 10.43
N GLY A 106 -4.97 -9.00 10.79
CA GLY A 106 -4.59 -10.38 11.15
C GLY A 106 -4.32 -11.31 9.97
N ARG A 107 -4.35 -10.80 8.73
CA ARG A 107 -4.12 -11.60 7.51
C ARG A 107 -2.90 -11.16 6.70
N TRP A 108 -2.09 -10.24 7.22
CA TRP A 108 -0.85 -9.80 6.58
C TRP A 108 0.30 -10.75 6.90
N LEU A 109 1.01 -11.20 5.87
CA LEU A 109 2.21 -12.04 6.01
C LEU A 109 3.46 -11.20 6.28
N GLY A 110 3.43 -9.93 5.89
CA GLY A 110 4.53 -8.99 6.01
C GLY A 110 4.32 -7.79 5.10
N LEU A 111 5.18 -6.80 5.28
CA LEU A 111 5.24 -5.59 4.49
C LEU A 111 6.66 -5.45 3.93
N VAL A 112 6.77 -5.07 2.66
CA VAL A 112 7.98 -4.48 2.10
C VAL A 112 7.74 -3.00 1.82
N SER A 113 8.81 -2.23 1.76
CA SER A 113 8.77 -0.79 1.49
C SER A 113 8.95 -0.49 0.01
N GLY A 114 8.24 0.51 -0.47
CA GLY A 114 8.35 1.04 -1.83
C GLY A 114 9.32 2.22 -1.92
N HIS A 115 9.12 3.09 -2.91
CA HIS A 115 9.94 4.28 -3.15
C HIS A 115 9.18 5.63 -3.14
N HIS A 116 7.91 5.65 -2.73
CA HIS A 116 7.06 6.85 -2.53
C HIS A 116 6.79 7.20 -1.05
N TYR A 117 7.36 6.43 -0.11
CA TYR A 117 7.15 6.63 1.33
C TYR A 117 7.50 8.03 1.87
N TRP A 118 6.91 8.41 3.01
CA TRP A 118 7.41 9.51 3.84
C TRP A 118 8.27 8.96 4.97
N GLU A 119 9.33 9.66 5.35
CA GLU A 119 10.15 9.33 6.52
C GLU A 119 9.83 10.32 7.63
N PHE A 120 9.27 9.81 8.72
CA PHE A 120 8.92 10.60 9.90
C PHE A 120 10.18 11.00 10.67
N GLY A 121 10.07 12.00 11.55
CA GLY A 121 11.19 12.46 12.38
C GLY A 121 11.82 11.39 13.29
N ASP A 122 11.10 10.30 13.58
CA ASP A 122 11.55 9.17 14.39
C ASP A 122 12.24 8.05 13.59
N GLY A 123 12.35 8.20 12.26
CA GLY A 123 12.96 7.22 11.35
C GLY A 123 12.02 6.10 10.90
N THR A 124 10.75 6.13 11.32
CA THR A 124 9.71 5.26 10.74
C THR A 124 9.25 5.79 9.39
N THR A 125 8.55 4.95 8.63
CA THR A 125 8.02 5.32 7.32
C THR A 125 6.55 4.98 7.18
N THR A 126 5.89 5.57 6.19
CA THR A 126 4.49 5.23 5.85
C THR A 126 4.30 3.79 5.40
N ASP A 127 5.39 3.06 5.17
CA ASP A 127 5.39 1.67 4.70
C ASP A 127 5.80 0.67 5.80
N THR A 128 6.07 1.11 7.04
CA THR A 128 6.61 0.29 8.13
C THR A 128 5.89 0.50 9.45
#